data_AF-A0A0C2VTV5-F1
#
_entry.id   AF-A0A0C2VTV5-F1
#
_cell.length_a   1.000
_cell.length_b   1.000
_cell.length_c   1.000
_cell.angle_alpha   90.00
_cell.angle_beta   90.00
_cell.angle_gamma   90.00
#
_symmetry.space_group_name_H-M   'P 1'
#
loop_
_entity.id
_entity.type
_entity.pdbx_description
1 polymer ?
#
loop_
_entity_poly.entity_id
_entity_poly.type
_entity_poly.pdbx_seq_one_letter_code
_entity_poly.pdbx_strand_id
1 'polypeptide(L)' 'MRKWIGLLLFILVVAAFILHLFAMLEIFPLFLSSIILFIVLFLTIIWATSKNRFRGFSRTFPKRGR' A
#
# COMPACT_ATOMS: atom_id res chain seq x y z
N MET A 1 -12.09 12.26 1.42
CA MET A 1 -11.86 10.95 2.07
C MET A 1 -10.59 10.24 1.60
N ARG A 2 -10.30 10.14 0.29
CA ARG A 2 -9.09 9.44 -0.24
C ARG A 2 -7.72 9.97 0.25
N LYS A 3 -7.58 11.27 0.55
CA LYS A 3 -6.32 11.87 1.05
C LYS A 3 -5.95 11.38 2.46
N TRP A 4 -6.94 11.26 3.34
CA TRP A 4 -6.79 10.76 4.71
C TRP A 4 -6.33 9.30 4.74
N ILE A 5 -6.81 8.50 3.81
CA ILE A 5 -6.44 7.10 3.70
C ILE A 5 -4.97 6.92 3.27
N GLY A 6 -4.46 7.79 2.40
CA GLY A 6 -3.04 7.80 2.05
C GLY A 6 -2.15 8.22 3.21
N LEU A 7 -2.58 9.22 3.98
CA LEU A 7 -1.88 9.65 5.20
C LEU A 7 -1.85 8.54 6.26
N LEU A 8 -2.96 7.84 6.45
CA LEU A 8 -3.08 6.72 7.38
C LEU A 8 -2.15 5.56 6.99
N LEU A 9 -2.11 5.19 5.70
CA LEU A 9 -1.18 4.17 5.20
C LEU A 9 0.28 4.58 5.40
N PHE A 10 0.61 5.86 5.18
CA PHE A 10 1.96 6.36 5.41
C PHE A 10 2.37 6.23 6.89
N ILE A 11 1.50 6.65 7.81
CA ILE A 11 1.73 6.49 9.25
C ILE A 11 1.90 5.01 9.62
N LEU A 12 1.09 4.13 9.02
CA LEU A 12 1.16 2.69 9.26
C LEU A 12 2.49 2.08 8.79
N VAL A 13 3.01 2.50 7.63
CA VAL A 13 4.33 2.09 7.13
C VAL A 13 5.43 2.52 8.09
N VAL A 14 5.40 3.77 8.56
CA VAL A 14 6.40 4.29 9.50
C VAL A 14 6.35 3.51 10.83
N ALA A 15 5.15 3.26 11.35
CA ALA A 15 4.98 2.47 12.58
C ALA A 15 5.48 1.03 12.42
N ALA A 16 5.16 0.37 11.30
CA ALA A 16 5.64 -0.99 11.00
C ALA A 16 7.17 -1.05 10.85
N PHE A 17 7.78 0.00 10.27
CA PHE A 17 9.23 0.12 10.16
C PHE A 17 9.91 0.25 11.53
N ILE A 18 9.38 1.12 12.40
CA ILE A 18 9.89 1.27 13.77
C ILE A 18 9.73 -0.05 14.55
N LEU A 19 8.59 -0.72 14.41
CA LEU A 19 8.39 -2.05 15.00
C LEU A 19 9.45 -3.03 14.49
N HIS A 20 9.74 -3.05 13.20
CA HIS A 20 10.79 -3.91 12.65
C HIS A 20 12.20 -3.58 13.20
N LEU A 21 12.52 -2.31 13.43
CA LEU A 21 13.77 -1.92 14.10
C LEU A 21 13.86 -2.48 15.53
N PHE A 22 12.76 -2.45 16.28
CA PHE A 22 12.72 -3.08 17.60
C PHE A 22 12.82 -4.61 17.54
N ALA A 23 12.33 -5.25 16.48
CA ALA A 23 12.53 -6.68 16.27
C ALA A 23 14.00 -7.03 15.98
N MET A 24 14.74 -6.15 15.29
CA MET A 24 16.18 -6.28 15.10
C MET A 24 16.97 -6.19 16.41
N LEU A 25 16.42 -5.52 17.43
CA LEU A 25 16.98 -5.49 18.78
C LEU A 25 16.64 -6.75 19.59
N GLU A 26 16.15 -7.81 18.95
CA GLU A 26 15.74 -9.09 19.56
C GLU A 26 14.62 -8.98 20.62
N ILE A 27 13.91 -7.84 20.67
CA ILE A 27 12.80 -7.62 21.61
C ILE A 27 11.60 -8.54 21.27
N PHE A 28 11.47 -8.93 20.00
CA PHE A 28 10.43 -9.84 19.53
C PHE A 28 10.88 -10.57 18.25
N PRO A 29 10.22 -11.68 17.87
CA PRO A 29 10.62 -12.49 16.73
C PRO A 29 10.64 -11.69 15.42
N LEU A 30 11.83 -11.61 14.82
CA LEU A 30 12.09 -10.98 13.52
C LEU A 30 11.09 -11.40 12.45
N PHE A 31 10.79 -12.69 12.38
CA PHE A 31 9.85 -13.25 11.41
C PHE A 31 8.47 -12.59 11.46
N LEU A 32 7.94 -12.36 12.66
CA LEU A 32 6.62 -11.76 12.84
C LEU A 32 6.61 -10.29 12.39
N SER A 33 7.66 -9.54 12.73
CA SER A 33 7.80 -8.15 12.32
C SER A 33 7.95 -8.01 10.80
N SER A 34 8.69 -8.93 10.14
CA SER A 34 8.86 -8.95 8.69
C SER A 34 7.53 -9.21 7.98
N ILE A 35 6.70 -10.12 8.49
CA ILE A 35 5.36 -10.38 7.94
C ILE A 35 4.50 -9.11 8.03
N ILE A 36 4.49 -8.45 9.18
CA ILE A 36 3.72 -7.21 9.39
C ILE A 36 4.17 -6.12 8.42
N LEU A 37 5.49 -5.91 8.32
CA LEU A 37 6.06 -4.90 7.43
C LEU A 37 5.72 -5.19 5.96
N PHE A 38 5.79 -6.46 5.55
CA PHE A 38 5.43 -6.88 4.20
C PHE A 38 3.94 -6.63 3.90
N ILE A 39 3.02 -6.99 4.81
CA ILE A 39 1.58 -6.76 4.64
C ILE A 39 1.28 -5.27 4.47
N VAL A 40 1.90 -4.43 5.30
CA VAL A 40 1.68 -2.98 5.27
C VAL A 40 2.22 -2.36 3.96
N LEU A 41 3.39 -2.80 3.50
CA LEU A 41 3.93 -2.41 2.20
C LEU A 41 3.04 -2.87 1.04
N PHE A 42 2.57 -4.12 1.08
CA PHE A 42 1.71 -4.69 0.06
C PHE A 42 0.38 -3.94 -0.06
N LEU A 43 -0.27 -3.63 1.08
CA LEU A 43 -1.47 -2.79 1.12
C LEU A 43 -1.22 -1.40 0.55
N THR A 44 -0.06 -0.81 0.85
CA THR A 44 0.34 0.50 0.33
C THR A 44 0.50 0.46 -1.20
N ILE A 45 1.12 -0.58 -1.74
CA ILE A 45 1.28 -0.78 -3.18
C ILE A 45 -0.07 -1.00 -3.86
N ILE A 46 -0.97 -1.82 -3.29
CA ILE A 46 -2.32 -2.01 -3.82
C ILE A 46 -3.09 -0.69 -3.86
N TRP A 47 -3.02 0.09 -2.78
CA TRP A 47 -3.68 1.38 -2.72
C TRP A 47 -3.11 2.37 -3.76
N ALA A 48 -1.79 2.43 -3.89
CA ALA A 48 -1.12 3.25 -4.90
C ALA A 48 -1.48 2.80 -6.33
N THR A 49 -1.56 1.49 -6.57
CA THR A 49 -1.92 0.90 -7.86
C THR A 49 -3.38 1.15 -8.20
N SER A 50 -4.29 1.11 -7.22
CA SER A 50 -5.69 1.51 -7.39
C SER A 50 -5.84 2.96 -7.85
N LYS A 51 -4.95 3.86 -7.42
CA LYS A 51 -4.90 5.26 -7.89
C LYS A 51 -4.41 5.37 -9.33
N ASN A 52 -3.47 4.52 -9.74
CA ASN A 52 -2.87 4.49 -11.07
C ASN A 52 -3.46 3.41 -11.98
N ARG A 53 -4.68 2.93 -11.71
CA ARG A 53 -5.33 1.89 -12.52
C ARG A 53 -5.30 2.33 -13.98
N PHE A 54 -4.60 1.54 -14.80
CA PHE A 54 -4.34 1.80 -16.21
C PHE A 54 -5.59 2.37 -16.89
N ARG A 55 -5.55 3.64 -17.28
CA ARG A 55 -6.63 4.32 -18.03
C ARG A 55 -6.70 3.84 -19.49
N GLY A 56 -6.16 2.67 -19.79
CA GLY A 56 -5.81 2.22 -21.14
C GLY A 56 -6.96 1.84 -22.07
N PHE A 57 -8.22 1.74 -21.58
CA PHE A 57 -9.31 1.20 -22.41
C PHE A 57 -10.68 1.90 -22.18
N SER A 58 -10.69 3.22 -21.98
CA SER A 58 -11.96 3.95 -21.81
C SER A 58 -12.26 5.02 -22.87
N ARG A 59 -11.42 5.16 -23.90
CA ARG A 59 -11.60 6.19 -24.95
C ARG A 59 -11.55 5.70 -26.40
N THR A 60 -11.50 4.39 -26.65
CA THR A 60 -11.31 3.85 -28.01
C THR A 60 -12.46 3.02 -28.56
N PHE A 61 -13.61 2.95 -27.87
CA PHE A 61 -14.84 2.57 -28.55
C PHE A 61 -15.53 3.84 -29.05
N PRO A 62 -15.38 4.21 -30.33
CA PRO A 62 -16.30 5.18 -30.90
C PRO A 62 -17.71 4.62 -30.67
N LYS A 63 -18.60 5.41 -30.06
CA LYS A 63 -20.03 5.18 -30.18
C LYS A 63 -20.31 5.11 -31.67
N ARG A 64 -20.47 3.92 -32.22
CA ARG A 64 -21.02 3.74 -33.57
C ARG A 64 -22.48 4.12 -33.45
N GLY A 65 -22.74 5.42 -33.60
CA GLY A 65 -24.05 5.96 -33.79
C GLY A 65 -24.47 5.73 -35.23
N ARG A 66 -25.71 5.26 -35.38
CA ARG A 66 -26.39 4.72 -36.57
C ARG A 66 -26.13 3.25 -36.83
#